data_AF-A0A1B6J125-F1
#
_entry.id   AF-A0A1B6J125-F1
#
_cell.length_a   1.000
_cell.length_b   1.000
_cell.length_c   1.000
_cell.angle_alpha   90.00
_cell.angle_beta   90.00
_cell.angle_gamma   90.00
#
_symmetry.space_group_name_H-M   'P 1'
#
loop_
_entity.id
_entity.type
_entity.pdbx_description
1 polymer ?
#
loop_
_entity_poly.entity_id
_entity_poly.type
_entity_poly.pdbx_seq_one_letter_code
_entity_poly.pdbx_strand_id
1 'polypeptide(L)'
;MVLQKRAIRVMAGIPPRDGCREAYKDLKILTVTALYILEVILHAHSLNLTRNNRHGRETRHGHNFNLTAHRTALFAKKPSYAGPKLFNALPTQLKQLEKSNLKRGLCCWLLIV
;
A
#
# COMPACT_ATOMS: atom_id res chain seq x y z
N MET A 1 -15.31 4.54 4.17
CA MET A 1 -15.79 3.64 3.09
C MET A 1 -17.30 3.70 2.80
N VAL A 2 -18.12 4.50 3.50
CA VAL A 2 -19.58 4.48 3.28
C VAL A 2 -19.96 5.01 1.89
N LEU A 3 -19.43 6.18 1.50
CA LEU A 3 -19.76 6.82 0.21
C LEU A 3 -19.25 6.02 -0.99
N GLN A 4 -17.98 5.62 -0.99
CA GLN A 4 -17.41 4.83 -2.08
C GLN A 4 -18.17 3.51 -2.27
N LYS A 5 -18.47 2.80 -1.17
CA LYS A 5 -19.21 1.52 -1.24
C LYS A 5 -20.63 1.72 -1.79
N ARG A 6 -21.31 2.81 -1.42
CA ARG A 6 -22.63 3.17 -1.99
C ARG A 6 -22.54 3.41 -3.50
N ALA A 7 -21.55 4.17 -3.96
CA ALA A 7 -21.33 4.40 -5.39
C ALA A 7 -21.09 3.08 -6.15
N ILE A 8 -20.21 2.22 -5.64
CA ILE A 8 -19.94 0.90 -6.24
C ILE A 8 -21.20 0.02 -6.28
N ARG A 9 -22.02 0.04 -5.23
CA ARG A 9 -23.30 -0.71 -5.22
C ARG A 9 -24.23 -0.26 -6.33
N VAL A 10 -24.38 1.06 -6.54
CA VAL A 10 -25.23 1.61 -7.59
C VAL A 10 -24.67 1.24 -8.98
N MET A 11 -23.36 1.40 -9.18
CA MET A 11 -22.71 1.07 -10.45
C MET A 11 -22.84 -0.41 -10.83
N ALA A 12 -22.78 -1.31 -9.84
CA ALA A 12 -22.83 -2.76 -10.07
C ALA A 12 -24.22 -3.37 -9.82
N GLY A 13 -25.25 -2.58 -9.49
CA GLY A 13 -26.60 -3.07 -9.22
C GLY A 13 -26.72 -4.02 -8.01
N ILE A 14 -25.82 -3.92 -7.03
CA ILE A 14 -25.73 -4.88 -5.92
C ILE A 14 -26.76 -4.55 -4.81
N PRO A 15 -27.59 -5.51 -4.39
CA PRO A 15 -28.58 -5.30 -3.34
C PRO A 15 -27.91 -5.03 -1.96
N PRO A 16 -28.60 -4.39 -1.01
CA PRO A 16 -27.98 -3.92 0.24
C PRO A 16 -27.29 -5.01 1.08
N ARG A 17 -27.84 -6.23 1.06
CA ARG A 17 -27.39 -7.38 1.86
C ARG A 17 -26.17 -8.10 1.28
N ASP A 18 -25.88 -7.90 -0.01
CA ASP A 18 -24.80 -8.60 -0.68
C ASP A 18 -23.45 -7.90 -0.51
N GLY A 19 -22.37 -8.66 -0.60
CA GLY A 19 -21.02 -8.12 -0.56
C GLY A 19 -20.68 -7.30 -1.82
N CYS A 20 -19.90 -6.22 -1.67
CA CYS A 20 -19.42 -5.45 -2.83
C CYS A 20 -18.03 -5.86 -3.30
N ARG A 21 -17.39 -6.83 -2.63
CA ARG A 21 -15.95 -7.11 -2.80
C ARG A 21 -15.62 -7.48 -4.24
N GLU A 22 -16.41 -8.36 -4.86
CA GLU A 22 -16.18 -8.76 -6.25
C GLU A 22 -16.39 -7.59 -7.21
N ALA A 23 -17.40 -6.73 -7.00
CA ALA A 23 -17.56 -5.54 -7.83
C ALA A 23 -16.37 -4.56 -7.79
N TYR A 24 -15.66 -4.44 -6.66
CA TYR A 24 -14.42 -3.65 -6.66
C TYR A 24 -13.36 -4.26 -7.59
N LYS A 25 -13.27 -5.59 -7.66
CA LYS A 25 -12.34 -6.31 -8.55
C LYS A 25 -12.77 -6.21 -10.01
N ASP A 26 -14.04 -6.47 -10.29
CA ASP A 26 -14.61 -6.46 -11.64
C ASP A 26 -14.50 -5.07 -12.29
N LEU A 27 -14.80 -4.02 -11.50
CA LEU A 27 -14.64 -2.63 -11.92
C LEU A 27 -13.18 -2.16 -11.88
N LYS A 28 -12.26 -2.97 -11.32
CA LYS A 28 -10.84 -2.63 -11.11
C LYS A 28 -10.65 -1.33 -10.32
N ILE A 29 -11.53 -1.08 -9.34
CA ILE A 29 -11.49 0.10 -8.48
C ILE A 29 -10.83 -0.27 -7.16
N LEU A 30 -9.82 0.50 -6.76
CA LEU A 30 -9.23 0.38 -5.44
C LEU A 30 -10.12 1.04 -4.38
N THR A 31 -10.18 0.44 -3.20
CA THR A 31 -10.81 1.09 -2.04
C THR A 31 -9.99 2.35 -1.64
N VAL A 32 -10.62 3.37 -1.04
CA VAL A 32 -9.91 4.54 -0.46
C VAL A 32 -8.71 4.15 0.44
N THR A 33 -8.82 3.08 1.22
CA THR A 33 -7.74 2.57 2.08
C THR A 33 -6.61 2.00 1.22
N ALA A 34 -6.93 1.23 0.17
CA ALA A 34 -5.95 0.72 -0.76
C ALA A 34 -5.26 1.84 -1.55
N LEU A 35 -6.01 2.87 -1.97
CA LEU A 35 -5.45 4.08 -2.59
C LEU A 35 -4.48 4.79 -1.64
N TYR A 36 -4.87 4.97 -0.37
CA TYR A 36 -3.98 5.56 0.63
C TYR A 36 -2.68 4.74 0.76
N ILE A 37 -2.78 3.41 0.90
CA ILE A 37 -1.61 2.51 1.01
C ILE A 37 -0.71 2.65 -0.23
N LEU A 38 -1.30 2.62 -1.43
CA LEU A 38 -0.57 2.77 -2.68
C LEU A 38 0.21 4.09 -2.70
N GLU A 39 -0.48 5.21 -2.46
CA GLU A 39 0.11 6.54 -2.56
C GLU A 39 1.21 6.78 -1.52
N VAL A 40 1.00 6.39 -0.26
CA VAL A 40 2.03 6.60 0.77
C VAL A 40 3.26 5.72 0.54
N ILE A 41 3.10 4.52 -0.01
CA ILE A 41 4.23 3.65 -0.38
C ILE A 41 5.00 4.26 -1.56
N LEU A 42 4.31 4.71 -2.60
CA LEU A 42 4.96 5.34 -3.76
C LEU A 42 5.68 6.64 -3.38
N HIS A 43 5.08 7.42 -2.48
CA HIS A 43 5.71 8.60 -1.89
C HIS A 43 6.96 8.22 -1.10
N ALA A 44 6.91 7.21 -0.24
CA ALA A 44 8.09 6.73 0.48
C ALA A 44 9.22 6.28 -0.47
N HIS A 45 8.86 5.62 -1.56
CA HIS A 45 9.80 5.15 -2.57
C HIS A 45 10.39 6.30 -3.42
N SER A 46 9.72 7.45 -3.51
CA SER A 46 10.28 8.64 -4.19
C SER A 46 11.23 9.44 -3.31
N LEU A 47 11.14 9.32 -1.98
CA LEU A 47 11.97 10.05 -1.02
C LEU A 47 13.39 9.48 -0.84
N ASN A 48 13.77 8.40 -1.54
CA ASN A 48 15.10 7.77 -1.45
C ASN A 48 15.59 7.53 -0.01
N LEU A 49 14.70 7.11 0.87
CA LEU A 49 14.99 6.89 2.29
C LEU A 49 16.02 5.77 2.49
N THR A 50 16.78 5.87 3.58
CA THR A 50 17.81 4.86 3.91
C THR A 50 17.19 3.48 4.12
N ARG A 51 17.76 2.47 3.47
CA ARG A 51 17.43 1.05 3.66
C ARG A 51 18.35 0.39 4.69
N ASN A 52 17.96 -0.80 5.16
CA ASN A 52 18.75 -1.60 6.10
C ASN A 52 19.92 -2.38 5.44
N ASN A 53 20.14 -2.18 4.14
CA ASN A 53 21.34 -2.63 3.40
C ASN A 53 22.58 -1.76 3.75
N ARG A 54 22.94 -1.69 5.03
CA ARG A 54 24.22 -1.07 5.45
C ARG A 54 25.32 -2.10 5.69
N HIS A 55 24.94 -3.37 5.76
CA HIS A 55 25.86 -4.48 5.93
C HIS A 55 26.21 -4.96 4.51
N GLY A 56 27.50 -5.15 4.20
CA GLY A 56 27.97 -5.59 2.87
C GLY A 56 27.57 -7.01 2.45
N ARG A 57 26.50 -7.55 3.04
CA ARG A 57 25.87 -8.84 2.72
C ARG A 57 24.36 -8.69 2.73
N GLU A 58 23.68 -9.41 1.84
CA GLU A 58 22.23 -9.43 1.77
C GLU A 58 21.63 -9.97 3.07
N THR A 59 20.68 -9.24 3.64
CA THR A 59 19.94 -9.67 4.85
C THR A 59 18.47 -9.83 4.50
N ARG A 60 17.75 -10.68 5.24
CA ARG A 60 16.30 -10.91 5.04
C ARG A 60 15.46 -9.63 5.02
N HIS A 61 15.94 -8.59 5.71
CA HIS A 61 15.30 -7.27 5.80
C HIS A 61 16.10 -6.18 5.07
N GLY A 62 17.07 -6.51 4.21
CA GLY A 62 17.94 -5.54 3.55
C GLY A 62 17.18 -4.55 2.66
N HIS A 63 16.07 -4.98 2.07
CA HIS A 63 15.18 -4.12 1.28
C HIS A 63 14.24 -3.26 2.13
N ASN A 64 14.12 -3.51 3.44
CA ASN A 64 13.27 -2.70 4.30
C ASN A 64 13.88 -1.30 4.51
N PHE A 65 13.01 -0.30 4.62
CA PHE A 65 13.39 1.03 5.07
C PHE A 65 13.78 1.01 6.55
N ASN A 66 14.77 1.82 6.90
CA ASN A 66 15.12 2.07 8.29
C ASN A 66 14.09 3.02 8.91
N LEU A 67 13.35 2.54 9.91
CA LEU A 67 12.34 3.34 10.61
C LEU A 67 12.96 3.98 11.85
N THR A 68 12.90 5.30 11.93
CA THR A 68 13.36 6.02 13.12
C THR A 68 12.41 5.78 14.31
N ALA A 69 12.99 5.69 15.51
CA ALA A 69 12.21 5.67 16.74
C ALA A 69 11.51 7.02 16.94
N HIS A 70 10.25 6.97 17.37
CA HIS A 70 9.44 8.16 17.62
C HIS A 70 8.44 7.88 18.74
N ARG A 71 7.89 8.94 19.35
CA ARG A 71 7.02 8.83 20.53
C ARG A 71 5.58 9.32 20.32
N THR A 72 5.30 9.98 19.20
CA THR A 72 3.99 10.63 18.98
C THR A 72 3.20 9.96 17.87
N ALA A 73 1.90 9.80 18.08
CA ALA A 73 0.99 9.26 17.06
C ALA A 73 0.93 10.15 15.81
N LEU A 74 1.08 11.47 15.98
CA LEU A 74 1.13 12.41 14.86
C LEU A 74 2.31 12.11 13.93
N PHE A 75 3.48 11.79 14.49
CA PHE A 75 4.64 11.41 13.69
C PHE A 75 4.37 10.11 12.92
N ALA A 76 3.78 9.10 13.58
CA ALA A 76 3.43 7.83 12.97
C ALA A 76 2.47 7.97 11.77
N LYS A 77 1.60 9.00 11.80
CA LYS A 77 0.61 9.29 10.75
C LYS A 77 1.18 10.02 9.53
N LYS A 78 2.38 10.61 9.62
CA LYS A 78 3.00 11.30 8.49
C LYS A 78 3.23 10.32 7.33
N PRO A 79 2.91 10.67 6.06
CA PRO A 79 3.17 9.80 4.92
C PRO A 79 4.62 9.35 4.82
N SER A 80 5.56 10.23 5.19
CA SER A 80 7.00 9.96 5.24
C SER A 80 7.40 8.88 6.27
N TYR A 81 6.52 8.55 7.22
CA TYR A 81 6.74 7.46 8.19
C TYR A 81 5.81 6.27 7.93
N ALA A 82 4.52 6.52 7.68
CA ALA A 82 3.53 5.50 7.39
C ALA A 82 3.87 4.71 6.12
N GLY A 83 4.33 5.39 5.07
CA GLY A 83 4.73 4.77 3.80
C GLY A 83 5.84 3.75 3.95
N PRO A 84 7.00 4.09 4.54
CA PRO A 84 8.08 3.14 4.82
C PRO A 84 7.63 1.97 5.69
N LYS A 85 6.80 2.25 6.72
CA LYS A 85 6.27 1.23 7.61
C LYS A 85 5.38 0.23 6.87
N LEU A 86 4.49 0.72 5.99
CA LEU A 86 3.63 -0.13 5.16
C LEU A 86 4.44 -0.89 4.10
N PHE A 87 5.45 -0.25 3.48
CA PHE A 87 6.35 -0.93 2.54
C PHE A 87 7.06 -2.11 3.20
N ASN A 88 7.52 -1.95 4.45
CA ASN A 88 8.19 -3.01 5.21
C ASN A 88 7.27 -4.20 5.50
N ALA A 89 5.95 -4.03 5.46
CA ALA A 89 4.97 -5.11 5.63
C ALA A 89 4.65 -5.86 4.31
N LEU A 90 5.12 -5.36 3.16
CA LEU A 90 4.87 -6.00 1.88
C LEU A 90 5.56 -7.38 1.76
N PRO A 91 4.99 -8.31 0.97
CA PRO A 91 5.68 -9.49 0.50
C PRO A 91 7.00 -9.15 -0.21
N THR A 92 8.00 -10.02 -0.07
CA THR A 92 9.34 -9.82 -0.66
C THR A 92 9.28 -9.63 -2.17
N GLN A 93 8.39 -10.33 -2.86
CA GLN A 93 8.20 -10.25 -4.31
C GLN A 93 7.85 -8.82 -4.76
N LEU A 94 7.04 -8.10 -3.99
CA LEU A 94 6.69 -6.71 -4.30
C LEU A 94 7.82 -5.74 -3.98
N LYS A 95 8.58 -6.00 -2.91
CA LYS A 95 9.72 -5.16 -2.49
C LYS A 95 10.88 -5.18 -3.48
N GLN A 96 11.01 -6.26 -4.25
CA GLN A 96 12.05 -6.47 -5.25
C GLN A 96 11.69 -5.89 -6.63
N LEU A 97 10.44 -5.44 -6.84
CA LEU A 97 10.05 -4.82 -8.09
C LEU A 97 10.80 -3.50 -8.31
N GLU A 98 11.17 -3.25 -9.57
CA GLU A 98 11.65 -1.94 -9.98
C GLU A 98 10.59 -0.85 -9.77
N LYS A 99 11.04 0.40 -9.62
CA LYS A 99 10.16 1.56 -9.39
C LYS A 99 9.06 1.69 -10.44
N SER A 100 9.37 1.39 -11.70
CA SER A 100 8.46 1.40 -12.86
C SER A 100 7.31 0.40 -12.70
N ASN A 101 7.60 -0.77 -12.12
CA ASN A 101 6.67 -1.88 -11.98
C ASN A 101 5.98 -1.95 -10.61
N LEU A 102 6.55 -1.30 -9.59
CA LEU A 102 6.03 -1.30 -8.22
C LEU A 102 4.59 -0.79 -8.15
N LYS A 103 4.26 0.32 -8.84
CA LYS A 103 2.90 0.86 -8.88
C LYS A 103 1.91 -0.17 -9.41
N ARG A 104 2.22 -0.81 -10.55
CA ARG A 104 1.36 -1.80 -11.17
C ARG A 104 1.21 -3.04 -10.28
N GLY A 105 2.31 -3.56 -9.74
CA GLY A 105 2.31 -4.71 -8.84
C GLY A 105 1.49 -4.47 -7.58
N LEU A 106 1.63 -3.30 -6.96
CA LEU A 106 0.83 -2.89 -5.79
C LEU A 106 -0.64 -2.76 -6.14
N CYS A 107 -1.00 -2.11 -7.26
CA CYS A 107 -2.39 -2.01 -7.69
C CYS A 107 -3.02 -3.40 -7.86
N CYS A 108 -2.34 -4.33 -8.54
CA CYS A 108 -2.84 -5.69 -8.72
C CYS A 108 -2.99 -6.42 -7.38
N TRP A 109 -2.00 -6.32 -6.50
CA TRP A 109 -2.03 -6.96 -5.19
C TRP A 109 -3.16 -6.43 -4.30
N LEU A 110 -3.32 -5.10 -4.25
CA LEU A 110 -4.35 -4.42 -3.45
C LEU A 110 -5.78 -4.61 -3.97
N LEU A 111 -5.97 -5.02 -5.23
CA LEU A 111 -7.28 -5.41 -5.75
C LEU A 111 -7.70 -6.81 -5.26
N ILE A 112 -6.73 -7.68 -4.95
CA ILE A 112 -6.98 -9.08 -4.57
C ILE A 112 -7.20 -9.23 -3.06
N VAL A 113 -6.51 -8.42 -2.25
CA VAL A 113 -6.58 -8.41 -0.78
C VAL A 113 -7.89 -7.79 -0.31
#